data_AF-A0A2H1WZ78-F1
#
_entry.id   AF-A0A2H1WZ78-F1
#
_cell.length_a   1.000
_cell.length_b   1.000
_cell.length_c   1.000
_cell.angle_alpha   90.00
_cell.angle_beta   90.00
_cell.angle_gamma   90.00
#
_symmetry.space_group_name_H-M   'P 1'
#
loop_
_entity.id
_entity.type
_entity.pdbx_description
1 polymer ?
#
loop_
_entity_poly.entity_id
_entity_poly.type
_entity_poly.pdbx_seq_one_letter_code
_entity_poly.pdbx_strand_id
1 'polypeptide(L)'
;QYTDVLAYLSSPDADSVKSVYKRGVSSLAQGTALSVEQYHKAAEMLLVKTRRSTADEADALTQMTVVLTKHISELATLFTEKLNALPSDNKEQVNTYITNIFLEAGNSSTYIQNAFQLALPILQIGAV
;
A
#
# COMPACT_ATOMS: atom_id res chain seq x y z
N GLN A 1 3.90 1.81 10.96
CA GLN A 1 4.44 1.58 9.60
C GLN A 1 4.90 2.87 8.93
N TYR A 2 4.01 3.83 8.62
CA TYR A 2 4.41 5.09 7.96
C TYR A 2 5.43 5.89 8.77
N THR A 3 5.19 6.04 10.08
CA THR A 3 6.12 6.70 11.01
C THR A 3 7.49 6.01 11.07
N ASP A 4 7.51 4.68 11.01
CA ASP A 4 8.75 3.89 11.02
C ASP A 4 9.55 4.09 9.72
N VAL A 5 8.85 4.26 8.60
CA VAL A 5 9.47 4.57 7.30
C VAL A 5 10.07 5.97 7.33
N LEU A 6 9.36 6.97 7.84
CA LEU A 6 9.90 8.33 7.97
C LEU A 6 11.13 8.37 8.89
N ALA A 7 11.08 7.64 10.01
CA ALA A 7 12.21 7.50 10.92
C ALA A 7 13.41 6.84 10.21
N TYR A 8 13.19 5.77 9.45
CA TYR A 8 14.23 5.12 8.65
C TYR A 8 14.83 6.06 7.61
N LEU A 9 14.01 6.77 6.83
CA LEU A 9 14.49 7.65 5.75
C LEU A 9 15.32 8.83 6.26
N SER A 10 15.11 9.21 7.52
CA SER A 10 15.86 10.25 8.24
C SER A 10 17.09 9.70 8.98
N SER A 11 17.25 8.39 9.06
CA SER A 11 18.35 7.73 9.77
C SER A 11 19.59 7.54 8.87
N PRO A 12 20.78 7.35 9.46
CA PRO A 12 22.02 7.03 8.71
C PRO A 12 21.94 5.71 7.93
N ASP A 13 21.01 4.81 8.30
CA ASP A 13 20.85 3.52 7.59
C ASP A 13 20.31 3.71 6.16
N ALA A 14 19.76 4.89 5.85
CA ALA A 14 19.25 5.29 4.55
C ALA A 14 20.28 6.05 3.68
N ASP A 15 21.57 5.77 3.85
CA ASP A 15 22.66 6.45 3.13
C ASP A 15 23.11 5.73 1.83
N SER A 16 22.61 4.51 1.58
CA SER A 16 22.93 3.76 0.35
C SER A 16 21.71 3.62 -0.55
N VAL A 17 21.90 3.88 -1.84
CA VAL A 17 20.89 3.65 -2.90
C VAL A 17 20.31 2.23 -2.80
N LYS A 18 21.16 1.22 -2.58
CA LYS A 18 20.73 -0.17 -2.49
C LYS A 18 19.94 -0.48 -1.21
N SER A 19 20.31 0.11 -0.07
CA SER A 19 19.58 -0.10 1.19
C SER A 19 18.19 0.54 1.13
N VAL A 20 18.12 1.78 0.63
CA VAL A 20 16.86 2.51 0.44
C VAL A 20 15.94 1.78 -0.54
N TYR A 21 16.45 1.30 -1.68
CA TYR A 21 15.65 0.50 -2.62
C TYR A 21 15.09 -0.77 -1.97
N LYS A 22 15.94 -1.57 -1.30
CA LYS A 22 15.51 -2.81 -0.65
C LYS A 22 14.46 -2.54 0.44
N ARG A 23 14.65 -1.48 1.23
CA ARG A 23 13.67 -1.07 2.24
C ARG A 23 12.38 -0.59 1.59
N GLY A 24 12.44 0.11 0.46
CA GLY A 24 11.28 0.56 -0.31
C GLY A 24 10.41 -0.61 -0.77
N VAL A 25 11.00 -1.58 -1.48
CA VAL A 25 10.28 -2.78 -1.93
C VAL A 25 9.70 -3.56 -0.74
N SER A 26 10.46 -3.72 0.34
CA SER A 26 9.97 -4.41 1.55
C SER A 26 8.80 -3.67 2.21
N SER A 27 8.84 -2.33 2.24
CA SER A 27 7.80 -1.51 2.83
C SER A 27 6.52 -1.54 1.98
N LEU A 28 6.65 -1.54 0.65
CA LEU A 28 5.52 -1.73 -0.27
C LEU A 28 4.89 -3.10 -0.07
N ALA A 29 5.68 -4.18 -0.05
CA ALA A 29 5.17 -5.53 0.19
C ALA A 29 4.44 -5.64 1.54
N GLN A 30 4.99 -5.05 2.60
CA GLN A 30 4.34 -5.02 3.91
C GLN A 30 3.05 -4.17 3.89
N GLY A 31 3.07 -3.00 3.23
CA GLY A 31 1.88 -2.15 3.08
C GLY A 31 0.76 -2.86 2.34
N THR A 32 1.09 -3.61 1.29
CA THR A 32 0.16 -4.46 0.54
C THR A 32 -0.42 -5.56 1.42
N ALA A 33 0.43 -6.29 2.15
CA ALA A 33 -0.03 -7.36 3.04
C ALA A 33 -1.00 -6.83 4.10
N LEU A 34 -0.66 -5.72 4.76
CA LEU A 34 -1.53 -5.07 5.75
C LEU A 34 -2.84 -4.57 5.14
N SER A 35 -2.80 -4.04 3.92
CA SER A 35 -4.00 -3.59 3.21
C SER A 35 -4.94 -4.75 2.87
N VAL A 36 -4.39 -5.90 2.44
CA VAL A 36 -5.18 -7.11 2.19
C VAL A 36 -5.74 -7.69 3.49
N GLU A 37 -4.96 -7.68 4.58
CA GLU A 37 -5.43 -8.09 5.90
C GLU A 37 -6.55 -7.17 6.41
N GLN A 38 -6.45 -5.86 6.17
CA GLN A 38 -7.51 -4.89 6.52
C GLN A 38 -8.83 -5.27 5.84
N TYR A 39 -8.79 -5.68 4.56
CA TYR A 39 -9.96 -6.21 3.85
C TYR A 39 -10.51 -7.47 4.49
N HIS A 40 -9.62 -8.42 4.85
CA HIS A 40 -10.03 -9.65 5.51
C HIS A 40 -10.75 -9.37 6.84
N LYS A 41 -10.23 -8.43 7.64
CA LYS A 41 -10.86 -8.01 8.91
C LYS A 41 -12.15 -7.22 8.70
N ALA A 42 -12.20 -6.34 7.71
CA ALA A 42 -13.43 -5.63 7.36
C ALA A 42 -14.54 -6.60 6.93
N ALA A 43 -14.20 -7.59 6.11
CA ALA A 43 -15.08 -8.68 5.71
C ALA A 43 -15.63 -9.48 6.91
N GLU A 44 -14.76 -9.92 7.83
CA GLU A 44 -15.16 -10.60 9.07
C GLU A 44 -16.14 -9.75 9.91
N MET A 45 -15.87 -8.45 10.05
CA MET A 45 -16.74 -7.53 10.80
C MET A 45 -18.11 -7.33 10.13
N LEU A 46 -18.15 -7.23 8.80
CA LEU A 46 -19.41 -7.10 8.05
C LEU A 46 -20.28 -8.35 8.15
N LEU A 47 -19.68 -9.54 8.20
CA LEU A 47 -20.40 -10.81 8.31
C LEU A 47 -21.21 -10.95 9.61
N VAL A 48 -20.68 -10.43 10.72
CA VAL A 48 -21.33 -10.56 12.05
C VAL A 48 -22.22 -9.37 12.40
N LYS A 49 -22.31 -8.37 11.51
CA LYS A 49 -23.06 -7.13 11.76
C LYS A 49 -24.57 -7.38 11.68
N THR A 50 -25.28 -7.08 12.78
CA THR A 50 -26.73 -7.35 12.91
C THR A 50 -27.62 -6.37 12.14
N ARG A 51 -27.20 -5.10 12.04
CA ARG A 51 -27.90 -4.06 11.27
C ARG A 51 -27.03 -3.63 10.11
N ARG A 52 -27.50 -3.86 8.89
CA ARG A 52 -26.72 -3.57 7.69
C ARG A 52 -27.34 -2.46 6.86
N SER A 53 -26.46 -1.65 6.30
CA SER A 53 -26.78 -0.67 5.29
C SER A 53 -25.80 -0.94 4.16
N THR A 54 -26.20 -1.75 3.19
CA THR A 54 -25.31 -2.19 2.11
C THR A 54 -24.73 -1.01 1.33
N ALA A 55 -25.50 0.07 1.19
CA ALA A 55 -25.04 1.30 0.54
C ALA A 55 -23.87 1.94 1.30
N ASP A 56 -24.00 2.14 2.61
CA ASP A 56 -22.96 2.74 3.44
C ASP A 56 -21.72 1.83 3.54
N GLU A 57 -21.94 0.52 3.61
CA GLU A 57 -20.86 -0.47 3.67
C GLU A 57 -20.07 -0.53 2.36
N ALA A 58 -20.75 -0.46 1.22
CA ALA A 58 -20.10 -0.39 -0.09
C ALA A 58 -19.33 0.92 -0.28
N ASP A 59 -19.89 2.05 0.13
CA ASP A 59 -19.19 3.33 0.11
C ASP A 59 -17.94 3.30 1.00
N ALA A 60 -18.07 2.81 2.24
CA ALA A 60 -16.94 2.70 3.16
C ALA A 60 -15.80 1.82 2.61
N LEU A 61 -16.10 0.67 2.02
CA LEU A 61 -15.08 -0.19 1.41
C LEU A 61 -14.47 0.43 0.14
N THR A 62 -15.25 1.19 -0.63
CA THR A 62 -14.74 1.95 -1.77
C THR A 62 -13.76 3.02 -1.32
N GLN A 63 -14.11 3.80 -0.30
CA GLN A 63 -13.22 4.82 0.28
C GLN A 63 -11.97 4.19 0.91
N MET A 64 -12.11 3.04 1.57
CA MET A 64 -10.98 2.28 2.07
C MET A 64 -10.01 1.89 0.94
N THR A 65 -10.52 1.45 -0.23
CA THR A 65 -9.68 1.17 -1.41
C THR A 65 -8.90 2.41 -1.85
N VAL A 66 -9.57 3.57 -1.93
CA VAL A 66 -8.95 4.83 -2.34
C VAL A 66 -7.84 5.23 -1.38
N VAL A 67 -8.11 5.17 -0.06
CA VAL A 67 -7.12 5.55 0.96
C VAL A 67 -5.92 4.60 0.95
N LEU A 68 -6.13 3.28 0.87
CA LEU A 68 -5.04 2.30 0.89
C LEU A 68 -4.16 2.40 -0.37
N THR A 69 -4.75 2.54 -1.56
CA THR A 69 -3.97 2.70 -2.81
C THR A 69 -3.22 4.04 -2.86
N LYS A 70 -3.81 5.11 -2.31
CA LYS A 70 -3.13 6.39 -2.13
C LYS A 70 -1.93 6.25 -1.19
N HIS A 71 -2.09 5.57 -0.05
CA HIS A 71 -0.99 5.35 0.89
C HIS A 71 0.17 4.56 0.26
N ILE A 72 -0.11 3.52 -0.53
CA ILE A 72 0.92 2.80 -1.30
C ILE A 72 1.66 3.74 -2.26
N SER A 73 0.93 4.60 -2.95
CA SER A 73 1.50 5.57 -3.90
C SER A 73 2.40 6.60 -3.19
N GLU A 74 1.94 7.16 -2.07
CA GLU A 74 2.73 8.08 -1.23
C GLU A 74 3.99 7.42 -0.68
N LEU A 75 3.89 6.15 -0.26
CA LEU A 75 5.02 5.38 0.22
C LEU A 75 6.08 5.19 -0.87
N ALA A 76 5.65 4.86 -2.09
CA ALA A 76 6.53 4.76 -3.25
C ALA A 76 7.23 6.11 -3.54
N THR A 77 6.47 7.21 -3.52
CA THR A 77 7.00 8.57 -3.71
C THR A 77 8.10 8.88 -2.70
N LEU A 78 7.88 8.64 -1.40
CA LEU A 78 8.90 8.91 -0.37
C LEU A 78 10.23 8.19 -0.63
N PHE A 79 10.18 6.90 -1.03
CA PHE A 79 11.39 6.15 -1.33
C PHE A 79 12.07 6.66 -2.62
N THR A 80 11.30 6.99 -3.66
CA THR A 80 11.87 7.49 -4.92
C THR A 80 12.48 8.89 -4.77
N GLU A 81 11.87 9.76 -3.96
CA GLU A 81 12.43 11.06 -3.58
C GLU A 81 13.76 10.89 -2.83
N LYS A 82 13.81 9.97 -1.85
CA LYS A 82 15.07 9.67 -1.15
C LYS A 82 16.13 9.11 -2.10
N LEU A 83 15.76 8.22 -3.02
CA LEU A 83 16.69 7.66 -4.01
C LEU A 83 17.25 8.75 -4.93
N ASN A 84 16.42 9.70 -5.38
CA ASN A 84 16.86 10.83 -6.20
C ASN A 84 17.78 11.80 -5.45
N ALA A 85 17.61 11.95 -4.14
CA ALA A 85 18.41 12.84 -3.31
C ALA A 85 19.79 12.26 -2.95
N LEU A 86 19.98 10.94 -3.02
CA LEU A 86 21.25 10.30 -2.67
C LEU A 86 22.31 10.51 -3.77
N PRO A 87 23.57 10.80 -3.40
CA PRO A 87 24.67 10.85 -4.36
C PRO A 87 24.95 9.44 -4.91
N SER A 88 25.09 9.34 -6.23
CA SER A 88 25.43 8.07 -6.90
C SER A 88 26.16 8.33 -8.22
N ASP A 89 27.25 7.60 -8.43
CA ASP A 89 27.99 7.60 -9.69
C ASP A 89 27.26 6.83 -10.81
N ASN A 90 26.22 6.06 -10.47
CA ASN A 90 25.45 5.24 -11.42
C ASN A 90 23.98 5.66 -11.45
N LYS A 91 23.69 6.76 -12.17
CA LYS A 91 22.33 7.29 -12.31
C LYS A 91 21.37 6.35 -13.03
N GLU A 92 21.85 5.53 -13.97
CA GLU A 92 21.02 4.55 -14.68
C GLU A 92 20.44 3.50 -13.71
N GLN A 93 21.26 3.04 -12.76
CA GLN A 93 20.80 2.12 -11.72
C GLN A 93 19.74 2.76 -10.81
N VAL A 94 19.94 4.03 -10.41
CA VAL A 94 18.95 4.77 -9.59
C VAL A 94 17.61 4.88 -10.33
N ASN A 95 17.63 5.25 -11.61
CA ASN A 95 16.42 5.33 -12.45
C ASN A 95 15.70 3.97 -12.58
N THR A 96 16.48 2.89 -12.70
CA THR A 96 15.92 1.52 -12.73
C THR A 96 15.22 1.18 -11.42
N TYR A 97 15.83 1.51 -10.28
CA TYR A 97 15.23 1.30 -8.96
C TYR A 97 13.97 2.13 -8.74
N ILE A 98 13.95 3.39 -9.18
CA ILE A 98 12.76 4.23 -9.13
C ILE A 98 11.63 3.62 -9.97
N THR A 99 11.93 3.21 -11.20
CA THR A 99 10.96 2.56 -12.09
C THR A 99 10.39 1.30 -11.45
N ASN A 100 11.24 0.45 -10.88
CA ASN A 100 10.82 -0.77 -10.19
C ASN A 100 9.91 -0.49 -8.99
N ILE A 101 10.21 0.55 -8.20
CA ILE A 101 9.37 0.95 -7.06
C ILE A 101 7.96 1.35 -7.53
N PHE A 102 7.85 2.14 -8.61
CA PHE A 102 6.54 2.51 -9.14
C PHE A 102 5.78 1.33 -9.74
N LEU A 103 6.47 0.40 -10.42
CA LEU A 103 5.85 -0.84 -10.92
C LEU A 103 5.31 -1.68 -9.75
N GLU A 104 6.08 -1.83 -8.67
CA GLU A 104 5.66 -2.58 -7.49
C GLU A 104 4.50 -1.90 -6.75
N ALA A 105 4.47 -0.57 -6.70
CA ALA A 105 3.34 0.19 -6.17
C ALA A 105 2.07 0.02 -7.02
N GLY A 106 2.21 -0.07 -8.34
CA GLY A 106 1.13 -0.42 -9.25
C GLY A 106 0.56 -1.81 -8.97
N ASN A 107 1.43 -2.82 -8.89
CA ASN A 107 1.06 -4.21 -8.54
C ASN A 107 0.35 -4.26 -7.18
N SER A 108 0.92 -3.57 -6.18
CA SER A 108 0.36 -3.41 -4.84
C SER A 108 -1.06 -2.86 -4.87
N SER A 109 -1.30 -1.81 -5.67
CA SER A 109 -2.63 -1.22 -5.82
C SER A 109 -3.62 -2.20 -6.45
N THR A 110 -3.20 -2.99 -7.44
CA THR A 110 -4.03 -4.06 -8.02
C THR A 110 -4.37 -5.14 -6.99
N TYR A 111 -3.43 -5.55 -6.15
CA TYR A 111 -3.72 -6.52 -5.08
C TYR A 111 -4.75 -5.99 -4.07
N ILE A 112 -4.68 -4.71 -3.72
CA ILE A 112 -5.66 -4.05 -2.83
C ILE A 112 -7.05 -4.02 -3.48
N GLN A 113 -7.12 -3.65 -4.76
CA GLN A 113 -8.39 -3.66 -5.50
C GLN A 113 -8.97 -5.07 -5.61
N ASN A 114 -8.14 -6.09 -5.82
CA ASN A 114 -8.60 -7.48 -5.83
C ASN A 114 -9.15 -7.90 -4.46
N ALA A 115 -8.53 -7.46 -3.36
CA ALA A 115 -9.05 -7.73 -2.02
C ALA A 115 -10.44 -7.10 -1.79
N PHE A 116 -10.69 -5.90 -2.32
CA PHE A 116 -12.03 -5.32 -2.35
C PHE A 116 -13.04 -6.18 -3.13
N GLN A 117 -12.65 -6.68 -4.31
CA GLN A 117 -13.52 -7.58 -5.10
C GLN A 117 -13.90 -8.85 -4.33
N LEU A 118 -12.98 -9.40 -3.54
CA LEU A 118 -13.24 -10.57 -2.69
C LEU A 118 -14.23 -10.28 -1.54
N ALA A 119 -14.41 -9.02 -1.15
CA ALA A 119 -15.38 -8.62 -0.13
C ALA A 119 -16.80 -8.39 -0.69
N LEU A 120 -16.98 -8.29 -2.02
CA LEU A 120 -18.29 -8.05 -2.64
C LEU A 120 -19.36 -9.09 -2.28
N PRO A 121 -19.08 -10.41 -2.26
CA PRO A 121 -20.09 -11.40 -1.88
C PRO A 121 -20.63 -11.16 -0.46
N ILE A 122 -19.79 -10.65 0.46
CA ILE A 122 -20.19 -10.38 1.84
C ILE A 122 -21.16 -9.19 1.91
N LEU A 123 -20.89 -8.14 1.12
CA LEU A 123 -21.82 -7.02 0.96
C LEU A 123 -23.17 -7.49 0.40
N GLN A 124 -23.16 -8.39 -0.58
CA GLN A 124 -24.37 -8.89 -1.24
C GLN A 124 -25.29 -9.67 -0.28
N ILE A 125 -24.73 -10.41 0.70
CA ILE A 125 -25.54 -11.07 1.73
C ILE A 125 -26.35 -10.02 2.54
N GLY A 126 -25.94 -8.75 2.57
CA GLY A 126 -26.58 -7.69 3.35
C GLY A 126 -27.70 -6.96 2.66
N ALA A 127 -27.80 -7.15 1.35
CA ALA A 127 -28.88 -6.63 0.54
C ALA A 127 -30.15 -7.50 0.58
N VAL A 128 -30.18 -8.53 1.44
CA VAL A 128 -31.29 -9.48 1.59
C VAL A 128 -32.13 -9.14 2.82
#